data_AF-A0A133XRK7-F1
#
_entry.id   AF-A0A133XRK7-F1
#
_cell.length_a   1.000
_cell.length_b   1.000
_cell.length_c   1.000
_cell.angle_alpha   90.00
_cell.angle_beta   90.00
_cell.angle_gamma   90.00
#
_symmetry.space_group_name_H-M   'P 1'
#
loop_
_entity.id
_entity.type
_entity.pdbx_description
1 polymer ?
#
loop_
_entity_poly.entity_id
_entity_poly.type
_entity_poly.pdbx_seq_one_letter_code
_entity_poly.pdbx_strand_id
1 'polypeptide(L)'
;NNVKIYVNNAEKDKFTNNDFQLFADQYGYKEKSQFCYKHEVGNSTTRTYSQTVIAQIVEALMRNNHLIEELKELKNKRAAQGAKEF
;
A
#
# COMPACT_ATOMS: atom_id res chain seq x y z
N ASN A 1 -10.56 16.63 9.36
CA ASN A 1 -9.84 15.66 10.21
C ASN A 1 -8.49 15.43 9.56
N ASN A 2 -7.38 15.77 10.22
CA ASN A 2 -6.04 15.59 9.64
C ASN A 2 -5.46 14.27 10.18
N VAL A 3 -5.19 13.30 9.30
CA VAL A 3 -4.63 12.00 9.70
C VAL A 3 -3.14 12.16 9.91
N LYS A 4 -2.67 11.94 11.14
CA LYS A 4 -1.25 11.86 11.47
C LYS A 4 -0.76 10.44 11.24
N ILE A 5 0.41 10.31 10.62
CA ILE A 5 1.01 9.02 10.26
C ILE A 5 2.38 8.96 10.94
N TYR A 6 2.72 7.82 11.53
CA TYR A 6 3.99 7.61 12.21
C TYR A 6 4.78 6.48 11.57
N VAL A 7 6.09 6.65 11.46
CA VAL A 7 7.05 5.64 11.00
C VAL A 7 8.31 5.78 11.85
N ASN A 8 8.81 4.69 12.43
CA ASN A 8 9.90 4.66 13.41
C ASN A 8 9.69 5.63 14.57
N ASN A 9 8.46 5.70 15.10
CA ASN A 9 8.03 6.66 16.14
C ASN A 9 8.20 8.15 15.79
N ALA A 10 8.46 8.49 14.52
CA ALA A 10 8.49 9.85 14.03
C ALA A 10 7.26 10.16 13.18
N GLU A 11 6.69 11.36 13.36
CA GLU A 11 5.60 11.83 12.51
C GLU A 11 6.12 11.99 11.06
N LYS A 12 5.40 11.39 10.12
CA LYS A 12 5.75 11.40 8.70
C LYS A 12 5.08 12.59 8.02
N ASP A 13 5.90 13.46 7.43
CA ASP A 13 5.48 14.67 6.72
C ASP A 13 4.48 14.39 5.58
N LYS A 14 4.75 13.36 4.75
CA LYS A 14 3.98 13.07 3.53
C LYS A 14 3.76 11.60 3.30
N PHE A 15 2.55 11.27 2.86
CA PHE A 15 2.21 9.99 2.24
C PHE A 15 2.76 9.96 0.80
N THR A 16 3.49 8.91 0.45
CA THR A 16 4.19 8.80 -0.83
C THR A 16 3.59 7.72 -1.73
N ASN A 17 3.95 7.74 -3.02
CA ASN A 17 3.55 6.66 -3.94
C ASN A 17 4.07 5.28 -3.48
N ASN A 18 5.24 5.20 -2.85
CA ASN A 18 5.75 3.95 -2.29
C ASN A 18 4.85 3.40 -1.17
N ASP A 19 4.34 4.30 -0.32
CA ASP A 19 3.38 3.92 0.72
C ASP A 19 2.09 3.41 0.06
N PHE A 20 1.56 4.11 -0.96
CA PHE A 20 0.41 3.64 -1.73
C PHE A 20 0.62 2.25 -2.34
N GLN A 21 1.77 2.03 -3.00
CA GLN A 21 2.09 0.74 -3.61
C GLN A 21 2.16 -0.38 -2.58
N LEU A 22 2.62 -0.09 -1.36
CA LEU A 22 2.62 -1.04 -0.25
C LEU A 22 1.19 -1.45 0.12
N PHE A 23 0.26 -0.50 0.26
CA PHE A 23 -1.15 -0.82 0.49
C PHE A 23 -1.76 -1.62 -0.67
N ALA A 24 -1.51 -1.18 -1.91
CA ALA A 24 -2.04 -1.83 -3.11
C ALA A 24 -1.58 -3.30 -3.26
N ASP A 25 -0.37 -3.59 -2.82
CA ASP A 25 0.20 -4.92 -2.77
C ASP A 25 -0.37 -5.74 -1.60
N GLN A 26 -0.30 -5.21 -0.37
CA GLN A 26 -0.65 -5.97 0.83
C GLN A 26 -2.16 -6.25 0.96
N TYR A 27 -3.02 -5.36 0.45
CA TYR A 27 -4.48 -5.54 0.45
C TYR A 27 -5.01 -6.20 -0.85
N GLY A 28 -4.12 -6.51 -1.79
CA GLY A 28 -4.46 -7.15 -3.07
C GLY A 28 -5.36 -6.27 -3.96
N TYR A 29 -5.24 -4.94 -3.89
CA TYR A 29 -6.08 -4.04 -4.70
C TYR A 29 -5.83 -4.20 -6.20
N LYS A 30 -4.60 -4.57 -6.58
CA LYS A 30 -4.18 -4.80 -7.97
C LYS A 30 -4.96 -5.93 -8.66
N GLU A 31 -5.43 -6.91 -7.89
CA GLU A 31 -6.10 -8.12 -8.40
C GLU A 31 -7.63 -7.98 -8.40
N LYS A 32 -8.15 -6.96 -7.71
CA LYS A 32 -9.58 -6.72 -7.55
C LYS A 32 -10.04 -5.69 -8.58
N SER A 33 -10.76 -6.13 -9.61
CA SER A 33 -11.27 -5.29 -10.70
C SER A 33 -12.15 -4.11 -10.23
N GLN A 34 -12.85 -4.27 -9.11
CA GLN A 34 -13.61 -3.20 -8.46
C GLN A 34 -12.75 -2.05 -7.92
N PHE A 35 -11.45 -2.31 -7.68
CA PHE A 35 -10.51 -1.37 -7.06
C PHE A 35 -9.42 -0.89 -8.00
N CYS A 36 -9.05 -1.70 -8.99
CA CYS A 36 -7.97 -1.40 -9.93
C CYS A 36 -8.43 -1.68 -11.37
N TYR A 37 -8.37 -0.65 -12.20
CA TYR A 37 -8.47 -0.76 -13.64
C TYR A 37 -7.06 -0.88 -14.24
N LYS A 38 -6.81 -2.00 -14.93
CA LYS A 38 -5.57 -2.21 -15.70
C LYS A 38 -5.82 -1.74 -17.14
N HIS A 39 -5.03 -0.78 -17.59
CA HIS A 39 -5.01 -0.31 -18.96
C HIS A 39 -3.73 -0.81 -19.64
N GLU A 40 -3.86 -1.51 -20.76
CA GLU A 40 -2.73 -2.05 -21.51
C GLU A 40 -2.77 -1.48 -22.93
N VAL A 41 -1.70 -0.79 -23.33
CA VAL A 41 -1.54 -0.20 -24.67
C VAL A 41 -0.19 -0.63 -25.23
N GLY A 42 -0.20 -1.57 -26.18
CA GLY A 42 1.02 -2.21 -26.67
C GLY A 42 1.81 -2.84 -25.53
N ASN A 43 3.07 -2.44 -25.37
CA ASN A 43 3.94 -2.91 -24.29
C ASN A 43 3.79 -2.12 -22.97
N SER A 44 2.92 -1.10 -22.92
CA SER A 44 2.73 -0.29 -21.73
C SER A 44 1.55 -0.79 -20.92
N THR A 45 1.80 -1.13 -19.65
CA THR A 45 0.75 -1.42 -18.66
C THR A 45 0.66 -0.27 -17.66
N THR A 46 -0.49 0.37 -17.58
CA THR A 46 -0.83 1.38 -16.56
C THR A 46 -1.94 0.85 -15.67
N ARG A 47 -1.94 1.24 -14.40
CA ARG A 47 -2.99 0.89 -13.43
C ARG A 47 -3.57 2.16 -12.84
N THR A 48 -4.90 2.24 -12.85
CA THR A 48 -5.66 3.32 -12.23
C THR A 48 -6.50 2.74 -11.10
N TYR A 49 -6.44 3.36 -9.93
CA TYR A 49 -7.16 2.88 -8.75
C TYR A 49 -8.41 3.71 -8.51
N SER A 50 -9.47 3.05 -8.04
CA SER A 50 -10.72 3.71 -7.65
C SER A 50 -10.53 4.60 -6.43
N GLN A 51 -11.39 5.61 -6.27
CA GLN A 51 -11.43 6.45 -5.06
C GLN A 51 -11.71 5.64 -3.79
N THR A 52 -12.41 4.51 -3.89
CA THR A 52 -12.68 3.61 -2.76
C THR A 52 -11.40 3.08 -2.13
N VAL A 53 -10.34 2.87 -2.91
CA VAL A 53 -9.03 2.45 -2.39
C VAL A 53 -8.46 3.53 -1.47
N ILE A 54 -8.58 4.80 -1.85
CA ILE A 54 -8.10 5.92 -1.03
C ILE A 54 -8.88 5.98 0.28
N ALA A 55 -10.21 5.84 0.23
CA ALA A 55 -11.05 5.81 1.43
C ALA A 55 -10.63 4.68 2.38
N GLN A 56 -10.42 3.46 1.87
CA GLN A 56 -9.99 2.33 2.68
C GLN A 56 -8.60 2.53 3.31
N ILE A 57 -7.65 3.13 2.58
CA ILE A 57 -6.33 3.46 3.12
C ILE A 57 -6.45 4.49 4.24
N VAL A 58 -7.24 5.54 4.04
CA VAL A 58 -7.46 6.57 5.06
C VAL A 58 -8.11 5.98 6.30
N GLU A 59 -9.16 5.18 6.15
CA GLU A 59 -9.81 4.49 7.27
C GLU A 59 -8.85 3.56 8.02
N ALA A 60 -8.01 2.83 7.30
CA ALA A 60 -7.02 1.95 7.91
C ALA A 60 -5.99 2.75 8.73
N LEU A 61 -5.50 3.87 8.19
CA LEU A 61 -4.56 4.77 8.88
C LEU A 61 -5.19 5.49 10.07
N MET A 62 -6.49 5.77 10.03
CA MET A 62 -7.22 6.33 11.17
C MET A 62 -7.37 5.32 12.31
N ARG A 63 -7.48 4.03 11.99
CA ARG A 63 -7.52 2.95 13.00
C ARG A 63 -6.13 2.62 13.55
N ASN A 64 -5.11 2.73 12.71
CA ASN A 64 -3.73 2.46 13.07
C ASN A 64 -2.77 3.38 12.30
N ASN A 65 -2.26 4.39 12.99
CA ASN A 65 -1.37 5.38 12.41
C ASN A 65 0.09 4.91 12.25
N HIS A 66 0.45 3.74 12.77
CA HIS A 66 1.74 3.06 12.56
C HIS A 66 1.69 1.99 11.46
N LEU A 67 0.53 1.78 10.82
CA LEU A 67 0.30 0.69 9.88
C LEU A 67 1.32 0.62 8.73
N ILE A 68 1.85 1.75 8.27
CA ILE A 68 2.89 1.77 7.21
C ILE A 68 4.15 1.00 7.65
N GLU A 69 4.55 1.13 8.91
CA GLU A 69 5.70 0.41 9.47
C GLU A 69 5.43 -1.09 9.51
N GLU A 70 4.28 -1.49 10.06
CA GLU A 70 3.89 -2.91 10.15
C GLU A 70 3.85 -3.58 8.77
N LEU A 71 3.29 -2.88 7.77
CA LEU A 71 3.24 -3.39 6.39
C LEU A 71 4.64 -3.52 5.77
N LYS A 72 5.57 -2.62 6.09
CA LYS A 72 6.97 -2.71 5.63
C LYS A 72 7.67 -3.91 6.26
N GLU A 73 7.49 -4.12 7.55
CA GLU A 73 8.03 -5.28 8.25
C GLU A 73 7.47 -6.58 7.70
N LEU A 74 6.16 -6.63 7.43
CA LEU A 74 5.51 -7.80 6.84
C LEU A 74 6.08 -8.11 5.45
N LYS A 75 6.27 -7.08 4.61
CA LYS A 75 6.92 -7.23 3.30
C LYS A 75 8.33 -7.79 3.43
N ASN A 76 9.13 -7.26 4.36
CA ASN A 76 10.50 -7.72 4.59
C ASN A 76 10.56 -9.16 5.08
N LYS A 77 9.64 -9.56 5.98
CA LYS A 77 9.52 -10.95 6.47
C LYS A 77 9.21 -11.92 5.33
N ARG A 78 8.26 -11.58 4.44
CA ARG A 78 7.94 -12.40 3.27
C ARG A 78 9.13 -12.55 2.32
N ALA A 79 9.86 -11.47 2.07
CA ALA A 79 11.07 -11.52 1.23
C ALA A 79 12.15 -12.43 1.85
N ALA A 80 12.35 -12.36 3.17
CA ALA A 80 13.30 -13.20 3.89
C ALA A 80 12.91 -14.69 3.89
N GLN A 81 11.61 -15.01 3.91
CA GLN A 81 11.11 -16.38 3.78
C GLN A 81 11.33 -16.92 2.38
N GLY A 82 10.96 -16.17 1.34
CA GLY A 82 11.19 -16.58 -0.05
C GLY A 82 12.68 -16.77 -0.36
N ALA A 83 13.57 -15.95 0.20
CA ALA A 83 15.02 -16.09 0.05
C ALA A 83 15.61 -17.34 0.73
N LYS A 84 14.89 -17.98 1.65
CA LYS A 84 15.29 -19.25 2.28
C LYS A 84 14.86 -20.48 1.49
N GLU A 85 13.99 -20.31 0.49
CA GLU A 85 13.43 -21.38 -0.35
C GLU A 85 14.16 -21.53 -1.70
N PHE A 86 15.28 -20.82 -1.90
CA PHE A 86 16.17 -20.93 -3.06
C PHE A 86 17.57 -21.39 -2.66
#